data_AF-A0A139P2T6-F1
#
_entry.id   AF-A0A139P2T6-F1
#
_cell.length_a   1.000
_cell.length_b   1.000
_cell.length_c   1.000
_cell.angle_alpha   90.00
_cell.angle_beta   90.00
_cell.angle_gamma   90.00
#
_symmetry.space_group_name_H-M   'P 1'
#
loop_
_entity.id
_entity.type
_entity.pdbx_description
1 polymer ?
#
loop_
_entity_poly.entity_id
_entity_poly.type
_entity_poly.pdbx_seq_one_letter_code
_entity_poly.pdbx_strand_id
1 'polypeptide(L)'
;MKRDYGFQLATIFDFETHGSNWNEANQVKLGEFKQVDFVKYAYPQYEHKGQLRDYQKFLLENTDICYLFYDEENKTKLQYFYQMMKNQADYVTRQLTFEDLNELAENFSEK
;
A
#
# COMPACT_ATOMS: atom_id res chain seq x y z
N MET A 1 -6.91 16.51 -9.76
CA MET A 1 -6.28 15.22 -10.16
C MET A 1 -7.26 14.26 -10.85
N LYS A 2 -8.22 13.63 -10.17
CA LYS A 2 -9.13 12.66 -10.82
C LYS A 2 -9.85 13.23 -12.06
N ARG A 3 -10.41 14.45 -11.95
CA ARG A 3 -11.07 15.14 -13.07
C ARG A 3 -10.12 15.50 -14.21
N ASP A 4 -8.87 15.79 -13.89
CA ASP A 4 -7.89 16.30 -14.84
C ASP A 4 -7.18 15.16 -15.60
N TYR A 5 -7.07 13.98 -14.98
CA TYR A 5 -6.34 12.82 -15.51
C TYR A 5 -7.23 11.60 -15.80
N GLY A 6 -8.50 11.61 -15.41
CA GLY A 6 -9.49 10.58 -15.78
C GLY A 6 -9.29 9.20 -15.15
N PHE A 7 -8.59 9.09 -14.02
CA PHE A 7 -8.35 7.80 -13.35
C PHE A 7 -9.35 7.50 -12.22
N GLN A 8 -9.46 6.22 -11.89
CA GLN A 8 -10.22 5.71 -10.74
C GLN A 8 -9.27 5.19 -9.65
N LEU A 9 -9.75 5.20 -8.41
CA LEU A 9 -9.04 4.71 -7.23
C LEU A 9 -9.84 3.60 -6.57
N ALA A 10 -9.12 2.55 -6.20
CA ALA A 10 -9.64 1.43 -5.44
C ALA A 10 -8.84 1.28 -4.14
N THR A 11 -9.54 0.99 -3.05
CA THR A 11 -8.93 0.58 -1.79
C THR A 11 -9.41 -0.82 -1.46
N ILE A 12 -8.47 -1.74 -1.31
CA ILE A 12 -8.76 -3.11 -0.92
C ILE A 12 -8.09 -3.32 0.44
N PHE A 13 -8.90 -3.54 1.47
CA PHE A 13 -8.43 -3.82 2.81
C PHE A 13 -8.31 -5.33 3.02
N ASP A 14 -7.42 -5.73 3.93
CA ASP A 14 -7.30 -7.11 4.41
C ASP A 14 -8.55 -7.54 5.20
N PHE A 15 -9.02 -6.69 6.12
CA PHE A 15 -10.13 -6.99 7.04
C PHE A 15 -11.16 -5.86 7.15
N GLU A 16 -12.44 -6.17 7.34
CA GLU A 16 -13.46 -5.16 7.70
C GLU A 16 -13.14 -4.46 9.02
N THR A 17 -12.49 -5.17 9.94
CA THR A 17 -12.00 -4.64 11.21
C THR A 17 -10.70 -3.83 11.09
N HIS A 18 -10.20 -3.53 9.88
CA HIS A 18 -8.96 -2.78 9.71
C HIS A 18 -9.02 -1.43 10.44
N GLY A 19 -8.04 -1.21 11.32
CA GLY A 19 -7.94 0.01 12.12
C GLY A 19 -8.94 0.16 13.28
N SER A 20 -9.72 -0.87 13.62
CA SER A 20 -10.69 -0.81 14.73
C SER A 20 -10.05 -0.44 16.08
N ASN A 21 -8.80 -0.86 16.29
CA ASN A 21 -8.05 -0.64 17.52
C ASN A 21 -7.11 0.59 17.45
N TRP A 22 -7.23 1.41 16.41
CA TRP A 22 -6.44 2.63 16.27
C TRP A 22 -7.02 3.79 17.07
N ASN A 23 -6.19 4.78 17.40
CA ASN A 23 -6.66 6.03 17.98
C ASN A 23 -7.52 6.83 16.99
N GLU A 24 -8.27 7.80 17.51
CA GLU A 24 -9.21 8.62 16.74
C GLU A 24 -8.55 9.32 15.55
N ALA A 25 -7.38 9.93 15.76
CA ALA A 25 -6.65 10.62 14.70
C ALA A 25 -6.32 9.71 13.51
N ASN A 26 -5.97 8.45 13.77
CA ASN A 26 -5.69 7.46 12.72
C ASN A 26 -6.98 6.91 12.10
N GLN A 27 -8.07 6.80 12.86
CA GLN A 27 -9.38 6.40 12.30
C GLN A 27 -9.94 7.46 11.35
N VAL A 28 -9.77 8.75 11.66
CA VAL A 28 -10.12 9.85 10.75
C VAL A 28 -9.35 9.72 9.44
N LYS A 29 -8.02 9.52 9.50
CA LYS A 29 -7.19 9.29 8.31
C LYS A 29 -7.63 8.06 7.52
N LEU A 30 -7.97 6.97 8.20
CA LEU A 30 -8.48 5.75 7.56
C LEU A 30 -9.79 6.00 6.80
N GLY A 31 -10.63 6.93 7.27
CA GLY A 31 -11.86 7.34 6.60
C GLY A 31 -11.63 7.88 5.19
N GLU A 32 -10.50 8.55 4.93
CA GLU A 32 -10.15 9.05 3.60
C GLU A 32 -9.94 7.91 2.59
N PHE A 33 -9.34 6.79 3.02
CA PHE A 33 -9.13 5.62 2.17
C PHE A 33 -10.43 4.87 1.83
N LYS A 34 -11.54 5.16 2.54
CA LYS A 34 -12.87 4.62 2.24
C LYS A 34 -13.67 5.49 1.26
N GLN A 35 -13.17 6.69 0.92
CA GLN A 35 -13.84 7.64 0.03
C GLN A 35 -13.25 7.59 -1.39
N VAL A 36 -13.18 6.40 -1.97
CA VAL A 36 -12.67 6.14 -3.33
C VAL A 36 -13.76 5.48 -4.19
N ASP A 37 -13.50 5.23 -5.48
CA ASP A 37 -14.53 4.75 -6.41
C ASP A 37 -14.91 3.28 -6.14
N PHE A 38 -14.00 2.53 -5.52
CA PHE A 38 -14.21 1.13 -5.19
C PHE A 38 -13.54 0.77 -3.85
N VAL A 39 -14.32 0.21 -2.92
CA VAL A 39 -13.81 -0.27 -1.63
C VAL A 39 -14.20 -1.72 -1.44
N LYS A 40 -13.22 -2.55 -1.08
CA LYS A 40 -13.43 -3.96 -0.73
C LYS A 40 -12.62 -4.38 0.48
N TYR A 41 -13.06 -5.48 1.08
CA TYR A 41 -12.45 -6.13 2.22
C TYR A 41 -12.27 -7.61 1.85
N ALA A 42 -11.06 -8.15 2.03
CA ALA A 42 -10.79 -9.54 1.68
C ALA A 42 -11.46 -10.52 2.66
N TYR A 43 -11.53 -10.16 3.94
CA TYR A 43 -12.12 -10.97 5.00
C TYR A 43 -12.89 -10.11 6.02
N PRO A 44 -13.84 -10.66 6.78
CA PRO A 44 -14.51 -9.92 7.85
C PRO A 44 -13.55 -9.52 8.98
N GLN A 45 -12.73 -10.46 9.45
CA GLN A 45 -11.80 -10.26 10.56
C GLN A 45 -10.58 -11.18 10.44
N TYR A 46 -9.54 -10.88 11.20
CA TYR A 46 -8.35 -11.72 11.28
C TYR A 46 -8.63 -12.99 12.09
N GLU A 47 -8.32 -14.13 11.49
CA GLU A 47 -8.43 -15.45 12.10
C GLU A 47 -7.08 -16.19 12.09
N HIS A 48 -6.32 -16.08 11.00
CA HIS A 48 -5.01 -16.71 10.89
C HIS A 48 -4.10 -16.08 9.82
N LYS A 49 -2.80 -16.28 9.95
CA LYS A 49 -1.76 -15.73 9.04
C LYS A 49 -1.95 -16.04 7.55
N GLY A 50 -2.65 -17.13 7.21
CA GLY A 50 -2.95 -17.49 5.82
C GLY A 50 -3.72 -16.40 5.07
N GLN A 51 -4.63 -15.68 5.75
CA GLN A 51 -5.44 -14.62 5.16
C GLN A 51 -4.58 -13.47 4.63
N LEU A 52 -3.55 -13.07 5.39
CA LEU A 52 -2.64 -12.00 4.97
C LEU A 52 -1.82 -12.39 3.74
N ARG A 53 -1.35 -13.65 3.69
CA ARG A 53 -0.60 -14.18 2.54
C ARG A 53 -1.49 -14.23 1.30
N ASP A 54 -2.71 -14.74 1.45
CA ASP A 54 -3.64 -14.90 0.33
C ASP A 54 -4.13 -13.53 -0.17
N TYR A 55 -4.34 -12.55 0.73
CA TYR A 55 -4.57 -11.15 0.40
C TYR A 55 -3.42 -10.51 -0.40
N GLN A 56 -2.17 -10.67 0.06
CA GLN A 56 -0.99 -10.16 -0.64
C GLN A 56 -0.83 -10.80 -2.02
N LYS A 57 -1.08 -12.11 -2.13
CA LYS A 57 -1.08 -12.84 -3.40
C LYS A 57 -2.17 -12.32 -4.34
N PHE A 58 -3.39 -12.09 -3.84
CA PHE A 58 -4.47 -11.51 -4.62
C PHE A 58 -4.09 -10.14 -5.20
N LEU A 59 -3.50 -9.24 -4.39
CA LEU A 59 -3.03 -7.95 -4.90
C LEU A 59 -2.01 -8.14 -6.03
N LEU A 60 -0.99 -8.96 -5.79
CA LEU A 60 0.09 -9.24 -6.73
C LEU A 60 -0.40 -9.80 -8.07
N GLU A 61 -1.39 -10.68 -8.04
CA GLU A 61 -1.97 -11.31 -9.24
C GLU A 61 -2.95 -10.41 -9.99
N ASN A 62 -3.41 -9.31 -9.39
CA ASN A 62 -4.44 -8.41 -9.95
C ASN A 62 -3.96 -6.97 -10.13
N THR A 63 -2.64 -6.74 -10.09
CA THR A 63 -2.02 -5.46 -10.41
C THR A 63 -0.86 -5.66 -11.38
N ASP A 64 -0.56 -4.67 -12.21
CA ASP A 64 0.55 -4.76 -13.17
C ASP A 64 1.88 -4.27 -12.59
N ILE A 65 1.81 -3.26 -11.71
CA ILE A 65 2.97 -2.52 -11.18
C ILE A 65 2.71 -2.19 -9.72
N CYS A 66 3.77 -2.20 -8.90
CA CYS A 66 3.73 -1.66 -7.55
C CYS A 66 4.67 -0.45 -7.39
N TYR A 67 4.23 0.57 -6.65
CA TYR A 67 5.05 1.68 -6.18
C TYR A 67 5.01 1.71 -4.66
N LEU A 68 6.16 1.58 -4.00
CA LEU A 68 6.26 1.37 -2.56
C LEU A 68 7.21 2.37 -1.93
N PHE A 69 6.79 2.97 -0.81
CA PHE A 69 7.76 3.57 0.11
C PHE A 69 8.36 2.46 0.98
N TYR A 70 9.57 2.01 0.64
CA TYR A 70 10.23 0.92 1.32
C TYR A 70 11.74 0.93 1.09
N ASP A 71 12.48 0.81 2.19
CA ASP A 71 13.93 0.72 2.23
C ASP A 71 14.35 -0.66 2.74
N GLU A 72 15.21 -1.36 1.99
CA GLU A 72 15.69 -2.70 2.34
C GLU A 72 16.62 -2.71 3.57
N GLU A 73 17.26 -1.57 3.88
CA GLU A 73 18.07 -1.39 5.09
C GLU A 73 17.19 -1.25 6.33
N ASN A 74 15.99 -0.67 6.18
CA ASN A 74 15.04 -0.40 7.25
C ASN A 74 13.82 -1.34 7.19
N LYS A 75 14.06 -2.62 7.50
CA LYS A 75 13.06 -3.69 7.37
C LYS A 75 11.80 -3.44 8.20
N THR A 76 10.65 -3.57 7.55
CA THR A 76 9.32 -3.51 8.18
C THR A 76 8.53 -4.79 7.91
N LYS A 77 7.28 -4.87 8.37
CA LYS A 77 6.37 -5.97 8.02
C LYS A 77 6.11 -6.08 6.51
N LEU A 78 6.36 -5.01 5.75
CA LEU A 78 6.23 -5.00 4.29
C LEU A 78 7.29 -5.89 3.60
N GLN A 79 8.39 -6.25 4.29
CA GLN A 79 9.45 -7.08 3.72
C GLN A 79 8.93 -8.36 3.06
N TYR A 80 7.90 -8.98 3.64
CA TYR A 80 7.34 -10.23 3.13
C TYR A 80 6.66 -10.02 1.77
N PHE A 81 5.86 -8.97 1.65
CA PHE A 81 5.16 -8.67 0.41
C PHE A 81 6.14 -8.19 -0.67
N TYR A 82 7.14 -7.39 -0.28
CA TYR A 82 8.21 -6.96 -1.18
C TYR A 82 9.01 -8.14 -1.75
N GLN A 83 9.34 -9.15 -0.92
CA GLN A 83 9.99 -10.37 -1.40
C GLN A 83 9.07 -11.19 -2.33
N MET A 84 7.76 -11.22 -2.08
CA MET A 84 6.81 -11.84 -3.04
C MET A 84 6.84 -11.15 -4.40
N MET A 85 6.88 -9.82 -4.43
CA MET A 85 6.98 -9.06 -5.68
C MET A 85 8.29 -9.32 -6.43
N LYS A 86 9.44 -9.31 -5.74
CA LYS A 86 10.75 -9.60 -6.36
C LYS A 86 10.82 -11.00 -6.98
N ASN A 87 10.09 -11.95 -6.41
CA ASN A 87 10.06 -13.33 -6.87
C ASN A 87 9.02 -13.59 -7.97
N GLN A 88 8.13 -12.63 -8.24
CA GLN A 88 7.15 -12.73 -9.31
C GLN A 88 7.80 -12.31 -10.63
N ALA A 89 7.87 -13.24 -11.58
CA ALA A 89 8.39 -12.95 -12.91
C ALA A 89 7.61 -11.80 -13.57
N ASP A 90 8.35 -10.90 -14.20
CA ASP A 90 7.82 -9.76 -14.98
C ASP A 90 7.00 -8.74 -14.17
N TYR A 91 6.98 -8.81 -12.84
CA TYR A 91 6.27 -7.85 -11.99
C TYR A 91 7.12 -6.60 -11.70
N VAL A 92 6.69 -5.45 -12.22
CA VAL A 92 7.46 -4.20 -12.06
C VAL A 92 7.24 -3.63 -10.67
N THR A 93 8.32 -3.57 -9.89
CA THR A 93 8.32 -2.96 -8.56
C THR A 93 9.18 -1.70 -8.58
N ARG A 94 8.60 -0.57 -8.17
CA ARG A 94 9.28 0.70 -8.02
C ARG A 94 9.29 1.08 -6.54
N GLN A 95 10.41 1.65 -6.09
CA GLN A 95 10.59 2.06 -4.71
C GLN A 95 10.72 3.57 -4.62
N LEU A 96 10.24 4.12 -3.51
CA LEU A 96 10.62 5.40 -2.96
C LEU A 96 11.43 5.08 -1.69
N THR A 97 12.67 5.55 -1.64
CA THR A 97 13.62 5.35 -0.54
C THR A 97 13.81 6.63 0.25
N PHE A 98 14.53 6.56 1.38
CA PHE A 98 14.90 7.77 2.11
C PHE A 98 15.87 8.66 1.33
N GLU A 99 16.75 8.08 0.51
CA GLU A 99 17.65 8.82 -0.37
C GLU A 99 16.84 9.65 -1.39
N ASP A 100 15.86 9.04 -2.05
CA ASP A 100 14.97 9.74 -2.99
C ASP A 100 14.24 10.92 -2.32
N LEU A 101 13.77 10.72 -1.08
CA LEU A 101 13.09 11.76 -0.32
C LEU A 101 14.01 12.91 0.08
N ASN A 102 15.27 12.61 0.43
CA ASN A 102 16.26 13.63 0.77
C ASN A 102 16.63 14.46 -0.47
N GLU A 103 16.88 13.81 -1.61
CA GLU A 103 17.14 14.49 -2.88
C GLU A 103 15.98 15.41 -3.27
N LEU A 104 14.73 14.95 -3.11
CA LEU A 104 13.56 15.78 -3.33
C LEU A 104 13.55 17.00 -2.39
N ALA A 105 13.78 16.80 -1.09
CA ALA A 105 13.75 17.88 -0.10
C ALA A 105 14.82 18.97 -0.37
N GLU A 106 16.03 18.57 -0.77
CA GLU A 106 17.11 19.49 -1.15
C GLU A 106 16.71 20.33 -2.36
N ASN A 107 16.20 19.68 -3.42
CA ASN A 107 15.72 20.35 -4.63
C ASN A 107 14.57 21.36 -4.38
N PHE A 108 13.72 21.11 -3.38
CA PHE A 108 12.67 22.04 -2.95
C PHE A 108 13.21 23.19 -2.10
N SER A 109 14.31 23.00 -1.38
CA SER A 109 14.91 24.02 -0.50
C SER A 109 15.83 24.98 -1.27
N GLU A 110 16.32 24.58 -2.44
CA GLU A 110 17.13 25.41 -3.34
C GLU A 110 16.30 26.37 -4.22
N LYS A 111 14.96 26.35 -4.09
CA LYS A 111 14.02 27.28 -4.75
C LYS A 111 13.44 28.30 -3.78
#